data_AF-A0A3A0ASH7-F1
#
_entry.id   AF-A0A3A0ASH7-F1
#
_cell.length_a   1.000
_cell.length_b   1.000
_cell.length_c   1.000
_cell.angle_alpha   90.00
_cell.angle_beta   90.00
_cell.angle_gamma   90.00
#
_symmetry.space_group_name_H-M   'P 1'
#
loop_
_entity.id
_entity.type
_entity.pdbx_description
1 polymer ?
#
loop_
_entity_poly.entity_id
_entity_poly.type
_entity_poly.pdbx_seq_one_letter_code
_entity_poly.pdbx_strand_id
1 'polypeptide(L)'
;MSATEQEIRLSLGTVRYRVRRSSRARKLSLRFHPADGFEVVLPQRTPLREVEPFLRSMEGWIAQVLAKQRRTLPAAPIPLG
;
A
#
# COMPACT_ATOMS: atom_id res chain seq x y z
N MET A 1 15.12 5.15 -11.29
CA MET A 1 13.93 5.42 -10.44
C MET A 1 13.82 4.25 -9.47
N SER A 2 14.25 4.43 -8.22
CA SER A 2 14.23 3.33 -7.23
C SER A 2 12.89 3.34 -6.51
N ALA A 3 12.00 2.42 -6.87
CA ALA A 3 10.86 2.08 -6.02
C ALA A 3 11.39 1.15 -4.93
N THR A 4 11.31 1.59 -3.67
CA THR A 4 11.75 0.76 -2.55
C THR A 4 10.53 0.07 -1.98
N GLU A 5 10.54 -1.25 -1.98
CA GLU A 5 9.53 -2.05 -1.29
C GLU A 5 9.81 -2.00 0.22
N GLN A 6 8.78 -1.71 0.98
CA GLN A 6 8.82 -1.57 2.42
C GLN A 6 7.61 -2.24 3.04
N GLU A 7 7.74 -2.54 4.32
CA GLU A 7 6.66 -3.12 5.11
C GLU A 7 6.37 -2.23 6.30
N ILE A 8 5.11 -2.10 6.66
CA ILE A 8 4.67 -1.40 7.87
C ILE A 8 3.82 -2.36 8.70
N ARG A 9 4.03 -2.34 10.01
CA ARG A 9 3.12 -3.03 10.94
C ARG A 9 2.00 -2.06 11.31
N LEU A 10 0.80 -2.39 10.85
CA LEU A 10 -0.45 -1.76 11.24
C LEU A 10 -1.20 -2.69 12.19
N SER A 11 -2.27 -2.18 12.81
CA SER A 11 -3.11 -2.96 13.74
C SER A 11 -3.79 -4.14 13.03
N LEU A 12 -4.09 -3.98 11.74
CA LEU A 12 -4.63 -5.03 10.86
C LEU A 12 -3.59 -6.06 10.36
N GLY A 13 -2.30 -5.89 10.71
CA GLY A 13 -1.21 -6.77 10.33
C GLY A 13 -0.07 -6.07 9.57
N THR A 14 0.85 -6.88 9.04
CA THR A 14 1.96 -6.39 8.22
C THR A 14 1.49 -6.12 6.79
N VAL A 15 1.63 -4.86 6.35
CA VAL A 15 1.26 -4.43 5.00
C VAL A 15 2.52 -4.10 4.21
N ARG A 16 2.68 -4.76 3.05
CA ARG A 16 3.72 -4.44 2.07
C ARG A 16 3.28 -3.29 1.19
N TYR A 17 4.18 -2.33 0.97
CA TYR A 17 3.93 -1.18 0.11
C TYR A 17 5.22 -0.75 -0.60
N ARG A 18 5.08 -0.18 -1.80
CA ARG A 18 6.20 0.35 -2.58
C ARG A 18 6.24 1.86 -2.46
N VAL A 19 7.38 2.41 -2.08
CA VAL A 19 7.59 3.86 -2.03
C VAL A 19 8.23 4.32 -3.33
N ARG A 20 7.54 5.20 -4.05
CA ARG A 20 8.04 5.85 -5.25
C ARG A 20 8.23 7.34 -5.00
N ARG A 21 9.47 7.82 -5.15
CA ARG A 21 9.75 9.27 -5.12
C ARG A 21 9.37 9.91 -6.45
N SER A 22 8.61 11.00 -6.39
CA SER A 22 8.17 11.77 -7.56
C SER A 22 8.48 13.25 -7.38
N SER A 23 9.10 13.85 -8.38
CA SER A 23 9.34 15.30 -8.44
C SER A 23 8.08 16.10 -8.82
N ARG A 24 7.07 15.45 -9.40
CA ARG A 24 5.80 16.08 -9.80
C ARG A 24 4.73 16.02 -8.71
N ALA A 25 4.91 15.13 -7.72
CA ALA A 25 3.97 15.01 -6.61
C ALA A 25 4.17 16.17 -5.64
N ARG A 26 3.08 16.87 -5.31
CA ARG A 26 3.08 17.95 -4.32
C ARG A 26 2.69 17.49 -2.91
N LYS A 27 2.08 16.31 -2.78
CA LYS A 27 1.59 15.73 -1.52
C LYS A 27 1.84 14.21 -1.51
N LEU A 28 1.85 13.63 -0.32
CA LEU A 28 1.81 12.17 -0.14
C LEU A 28 0.53 11.62 -0.78
N SER A 29 0.64 10.49 -1.47
CA SER A 29 -0.52 9.82 -2.05
C SER A 29 -0.36 8.32 -1.93
N LEU A 30 -1.42 7.65 -1.48
CA LEU A 30 -1.50 6.20 -1.43
C LEU A 30 -2.36 5.71 -2.60
N ARG A 31 -1.82 4.79 -3.37
CA ARG A 31 -2.49 4.12 -4.47
C ARG A 31 -2.52 2.64 -4.17
N PHE A 32 -3.57 1.97 -4.63
CA PHE A 32 -3.65 0.52 -4.55
C PHE A 32 -3.84 -0.01 -5.97
N HIS A 33 -2.95 -0.91 -6.36
CA HIS A 33 -2.97 -1.60 -7.65
C HIS A 33 -3.26 -3.08 -7.38
N PRO A 34 -4.33 -3.68 -7.91
CA PRO A 34 -4.67 -5.08 -7.62
C PRO A 34 -3.56 -6.09 -7.97
N ALA A 35 -2.74 -5.81 -8.99
CA ALA A 35 -1.64 -6.67 -9.41
C ALA A 35 -0.35 -6.48 -8.60
N ASP A 36 -0.10 -5.26 -8.11
CA ASP A 36 1.18 -4.86 -7.52
C ASP A 36 1.11 -4.57 -6.01
N GLY A 37 -0.10 -4.39 -5.46
CA GLY A 37 -0.33 -4.00 -4.07
C GLY A 37 -0.36 -2.48 -3.86
N PHE A 38 0.07 -2.04 -2.68
CA PHE A 38 0.05 -0.63 -2.30
C PHE A 38 1.27 0.13 -2.84
N GLU A 39 1.04 1.29 -3.43
CA GLU A 39 2.08 2.22 -3.90
C GLU A 39 1.91 3.57 -3.18
N VAL A 40 2.95 4.00 -2.47
CA VAL A 40 3.05 5.32 -1.86
C VAL A 40 3.88 6.23 -2.76
N VAL A 41 3.28 7.32 -3.21
CA VAL A 41 3.99 8.37 -3.94
C VAL A 41 4.47 9.43 -2.95
N LEU A 42 5.79 9.55 -2.82
CA LEU A 42 6.48 10.48 -1.93
C LEU A 42 7.02 11.68 -2.73
N PRO A 43 6.65 12.93 -2.40
CA PRO A 43 7.28 14.12 -2.96
C PRO A 43 8.78 14.15 -2.65
N GLN A 44 9.61 14.69 -3.56
CA GLN A 44 11.07 14.75 -3.33
C GLN A 44 11.47 15.48 -2.03
N ARG A 45 10.72 16.51 -1.65
CA ARG A 45 10.98 17.34 -0.46
C ARG A 45 10.41 16.74 0.83
N THR A 46 9.59 15.71 0.72
CA THR A 46 8.95 15.06 1.88
C THR A 46 9.85 13.93 2.37
N PRO A 47 10.20 13.90 3.66
CA PRO A 47 11.03 12.83 4.20
C PRO A 47 10.22 11.53 4.34
N LEU A 48 10.91 10.40 4.20
CA LEU A 48 10.29 9.07 4.25
C LEU A 48 9.55 8.82 5.56
N ARG A 49 10.01 9.41 6.67
CA ARG A 49 9.37 9.30 8.00
C ARG A 49 7.91 9.76 8.02
N GLU A 50 7.49 10.62 7.09
CA GLU A 50 6.10 11.09 6.98
C GLU A 50 5.17 10.04 6.36
N VAL A 51 5.73 9.02 5.71
CA VAL A 51 4.96 7.92 5.12
C VAL A 51 4.30 7.09 6.20
N GLU A 52 5.00 6.80 7.29
CA GLU A 52 4.47 5.99 8.38
C GLU A 52 3.21 6.60 9.05
N PRO A 53 3.22 7.85 9.55
CA PRO A 53 2.03 8.47 10.12
C PRO A 53 0.92 8.65 9.07
N PHE A 54 1.27 8.90 7.81
CA PHE A 54 0.29 8.94 6.72
C PHE A 54 -0.40 7.59 6.51
N LEU A 55 0.34 6.48 6.44
CA LEU A 55 -0.21 5.14 6.31
C LEU A 55 -1.07 4.75 7.52
N ARG A 56 -0.65 5.13 8.73
CA ARG A 56 -1.45 4.96 9.96
C ARG A 56 -2.77 5.73 9.90
N SER A 57 -2.77 6.98 9.41
CA SER A 57 -4.02 7.72 9.21
C SER A 57 -4.94 7.10 8.15
N MET A 58 -4.35 6.41 7.15
CA MET A 58 -5.05 5.71 6.09
C MET A 58 -5.40 4.27 6.45
N GLU A 59 -5.16 3.84 7.68
CA GLU A 59 -5.33 2.45 8.11
C GLU A 59 -6.76 1.93 7.86
N GLY A 60 -7.77 2.74 8.14
CA GLY A 60 -9.17 2.40 7.85
C GLY A 60 -9.44 2.18 6.35
N TRP A 61 -8.82 2.99 5.48
CA TRP A 61 -8.93 2.81 4.03
C TRP A 61 -8.18 1.56 3.56
N ILE A 62 -6.98 1.30 4.09
CA ILE A 62 -6.20 0.10 3.80
C ILE A 62 -7.00 -1.16 4.17
N ALA A 63 -7.63 -1.17 5.34
CA ALA A 63 -8.50 -2.25 5.78
C ALA A 63 -9.66 -2.50 4.81
N GLN A 64 -10.34 -1.44 4.34
CA GLN A 64 -11.42 -1.55 3.36
C GLN A 64 -10.95 -2.12 2.01
N VAL A 65 -9.80 -1.64 1.52
CA VAL A 65 -9.22 -2.12 0.27
C VAL A 65 -8.85 -3.60 0.37
N LEU A 66 -8.20 -4.01 1.45
CA LEU A 66 -7.85 -5.43 1.70
C LEU A 66 -9.08 -6.31 1.82
N ALA A 67 -10.12 -5.86 2.54
CA ALA A 67 -11.38 -6.58 2.64
C ALA A 67 -12.05 -6.75 1.26
N LYS A 68 -12.01 -5.72 0.42
CA LYS A 68 -12.54 -5.76 -0.96
C LYS A 68 -11.74 -6.72 -1.85
N GLN A 69 -10.41 -6.74 -1.73
CA GLN A 69 -9.54 -7.68 -2.45
C GLN A 69 -9.80 -9.12 -2.06
N ARG A 70 -9.89 -9.41 -0.76
CA ARG A 70 -10.18 -10.76 -0.26
C ARG A 70 -11.52 -11.30 -0.79
N ARG A 71 -12.50 -10.41 -1.00
CA ARG A 71 -13.80 -10.77 -1.57
C ARG A 71 -13.78 -10.99 -3.08
N THR A 72 -12.77 -10.45 -3.77
CA THR A 72 -12.64 -10.49 -5.23
C THR A 72 -11.75 -11.65 -5.69
N LEU A 73 -10.87 -12.16 -4.84
CA LEU A 73 -10.18 -13.43 -5.10
C LEU A 73 -11.23 -14.56 -5.09
N PRO A 74 -11.47 -15.26 -6.21
CA PRO A 74 -12.15 -16.54 -6.11
C PRO A 74 -11.30 -17.39 -5.16
N ALA A 75 -11.94 -18.00 -4.15
CA ALA A 75 -11.30 -19.07 -3.42
C ALA A 75 -10.72 -20.01 -4.49
N ALA A 76 -9.39 -20.12 -4.55
CA ALA A 76 -8.75 -20.96 -5.55
C ALA A 76 -9.48 -22.32 -5.54
N PRO A 77 -9.94 -22.82 -6.70
CA PRO A 77 -10.65 -24.08 -6.73
C PRO A 77 -9.72 -25.10 -6.08
N ILE A 78 -10.20 -25.71 -5.00
CA ILE A 78 -9.54 -26.84 -4.36
C ILE A 78 -9.25 -27.82 -5.49
N PRO A 79 -8.00 -28.21 -5.76
CA PRO A 79 -7.75 -29.27 -6.71
C PRO A 79 -8.38 -30.53 -6.10
N LEU A 80 -9.54 -30.92 -6.64
CA LEU A 80 -10.14 -32.21 -6.38
C LEU A 80 -9.51 -33.20 -7.34
N GLY A 81 -8.77 -34.17 -6.80
CA GLY A 81 -8.40 -35.42 -7.47
C GLY A 81 -7.11 -35.37 -8.26
#